data_AF-A0AA38NSW8-F1
#
_entry.id   AF-A0AA38NSW8-F1
#
_cell.length_a   1.000
_cell.length_b   1.000
_cell.length_c   1.000
_cell.angle_alpha   90.00
_cell.angle_beta   90.00
_cell.angle_gamma   90.00
#
_symmetry.space_group_name_H-M   'P 1'
#
loop_
_entity.id
_entity.type
_entity.pdbx_description
1 polymer ?
#
loop_
_entity_poly.entity_id
_entity_poly.type
_entity_poly.pdbx_seq_one_letter_code
_entity_poly.pdbx_strand_id
1 'polypeptide(L)'
;MASDSTGSDCNHTSDLSTISFFSDMLKPGSSLHPTFLLILDVIFFTLLLTLLGLVFATAGNIHLIALTAIELALWASVKWFVYELKNAPIQEHPDTTKKNT
;
A
#
# COMPACT_ATOMS: atom_id res chain seq x y z
N MET A 1 -10.52 39.72 -43.18
CA MET A 1 -11.12 40.02 -41.88
C MET A 1 -11.18 38.70 -41.12
N ALA A 2 -10.24 38.46 -40.21
CA ALA A 2 -10.18 37.26 -39.38
C ALA A 2 -10.73 37.62 -37.99
N SER A 3 -11.68 36.80 -37.52
CA SER A 3 -12.13 36.68 -36.13
C SER A 3 -12.15 35.17 -35.92
N ASP A 4 -11.23 34.53 -35.19
CA ASP A 4 -10.91 34.61 -33.75
C ASP A 4 -12.11 34.31 -32.83
N SER A 5 -11.83 33.56 -31.76
CA SER A 5 -12.70 33.00 -30.72
C SER A 5 -13.50 31.73 -31.04
N THR A 6 -12.98 30.59 -30.58
CA THR A 6 -13.56 29.85 -29.43
C THR A 6 -12.52 28.84 -28.95
N GLY A 7 -11.71 29.25 -27.98
CA GLY A 7 -10.93 28.34 -27.14
C GLY A 7 -11.88 27.58 -26.22
N SER A 8 -11.93 26.26 -26.41
CA SER A 8 -12.47 25.32 -25.43
C SER A 8 -11.33 24.90 -24.52
N ASP A 9 -11.02 25.72 -23.53
CA ASP A 9 -10.04 25.39 -22.49
C ASP A 9 -10.65 24.36 -21.52
N CYS A 10 -10.36 23.10 -21.83
CA CYS A 10 -10.00 22.01 -20.92
C CYS A 10 -10.34 22.18 -19.42
N ASN A 11 -11.50 21.63 -19.03
CA ASN A 11 -11.73 21.06 -17.70
C ASN A 11 -10.86 19.79 -17.48
N HIS A 12 -9.53 19.88 -17.64
CA HIS A 12 -8.63 18.72 -17.64
C HIS A 12 -7.29 19.03 -16.96
N THR A 13 -7.34 19.58 -15.75
CA THR A 13 -6.15 19.74 -14.88
C THR A 13 -6.23 18.86 -13.64
N SER A 14 -7.43 18.51 -13.17
CA SER A 14 -7.66 17.63 -12.00
C SER A 14 -7.43 16.14 -12.30
N ASP A 15 -7.71 15.70 -13.53
CA ASP A 15 -7.48 14.32 -13.97
C ASP A 15 -5.99 14.02 -14.17
N LEU A 16 -5.22 15.00 -14.67
CA LEU A 16 -3.80 14.79 -14.94
C LEU A 16 -2.99 14.63 -13.64
N SER A 17 -3.36 15.31 -12.55
CA SER A 17 -2.72 15.14 -11.23
C SER A 17 -3.05 13.79 -10.59
N THR A 18 -4.28 13.30 -10.76
CA THR A 18 -4.70 12.00 -10.21
C THR A 18 -4.08 10.86 -11.01
N ILE A 19 -4.05 10.95 -12.34
CA ILE A 19 -3.43 9.96 -13.21
C ILE A 19 -1.90 9.99 -13.08
N SER A 20 -1.25 11.14 -12.92
CA SER A 20 0.20 11.20 -12.66
C SER A 20 0.57 10.67 -11.27
N PHE A 21 -0.20 11.00 -10.24
CA PHE A 21 -0.06 10.40 -8.90
C PHE A 21 -0.26 8.89 -8.92
N PHE A 22 -1.27 8.40 -9.65
CA PHE A 22 -1.52 6.97 -9.82
C PHE A 22 -0.48 6.29 -10.70
N SER A 23 0.07 6.99 -11.70
CA SER A 23 1.16 6.50 -12.57
C SER A 23 2.52 6.53 -11.87
N ASP A 24 2.74 7.43 -10.91
CA ASP A 24 3.89 7.42 -10.00
C ASP A 24 3.75 6.36 -8.90
N MET A 25 2.50 6.03 -8.51
CA MET A 25 2.21 4.89 -7.64
C MET A 25 2.36 3.54 -8.38
N LEU A 26 1.98 3.49 -9.66
CA LEU A 26 2.11 2.32 -10.55
C LEU A 26 3.48 2.24 -11.26
N LYS A 27 4.32 3.27 -11.16
CA LYS A 27 5.70 3.21 -11.65
C LYS A 27 6.38 2.07 -10.89
N PRO A 28 6.98 1.10 -11.60
CA PRO A 28 7.42 -0.14 -11.00
C PRO A 28 8.54 0.16 -10.00
N GLY A 29 8.22 0.09 -8.70
CA GLY A 29 9.16 0.38 -7.61
C GLY A 29 8.59 1.17 -6.43
N SER A 30 7.49 1.92 -6.57
CA SER A 30 6.94 2.73 -5.46
C SER A 30 6.29 1.87 -4.35
N SER A 31 5.83 0.67 -4.71
CA SER A 31 5.33 -0.36 -3.78
C SER A 31 6.46 -1.11 -3.01
N LEU A 32 7.72 -0.94 -3.43
CA LEU A 32 8.88 -1.59 -2.79
C LEU A 32 9.55 -0.69 -1.73
N HIS A 33 8.88 0.39 -1.30
CA HIS A 33 9.33 1.21 -0.17
C HIS A 33 8.74 0.67 1.14
N PRO A 34 9.54 0.41 2.19
CA PRO A 34 9.10 -0.20 3.46
C PRO A 34 7.95 0.55 4.15
N THR A 35 7.75 1.82 3.80
CA THR A 35 6.64 2.67 4.25
C THR A 35 5.26 2.18 3.79
N PHE A 36 5.11 1.63 2.58
CA PHE A 36 3.81 1.17 2.08
C PHE A 36 3.30 -0.04 2.88
N LEU A 37 4.19 -1.01 3.15
CA LEU A 37 3.88 -2.17 3.99
C LEU A 37 3.52 -1.76 5.42
N LEU A 38 4.17 -0.72 5.97
CA LEU A 38 3.84 -0.17 7.30
C LEU A 38 2.45 0.49 7.29
N ILE A 39 2.14 1.29 6.28
CA ILE A 39 0.82 1.92 6.16
C ILE A 39 -0.29 0.87 6.08
N LEU A 40 -0.06 -0.23 5.36
CA LEU A 40 -1.04 -1.32 5.28
C LEU A 40 -1.26 -2.00 6.63
N ASP A 41 -0.20 -2.23 7.42
CA ASP A 41 -0.31 -2.75 8.79
C ASP A 41 -1.19 -1.85 9.68
N VAL A 42 -1.01 -0.52 9.58
CA VAL A 42 -1.84 0.46 10.31
C VAL A 42 -3.30 0.43 9.87
N ILE A 43 -3.56 0.34 8.57
CA ILE A 43 -4.93 0.27 8.03
C ILE A 43 -5.61 -1.00 8.51
N PHE A 44 -4.98 -2.16 8.36
CA PHE A 44 -5.53 -3.44 8.83
C PHE A 44 -5.77 -3.42 10.35
N PHE A 45 -4.86 -2.88 11.15
CA PHE A 45 -5.09 -2.72 12.59
C PHE A 45 -6.30 -1.83 12.91
N THR A 46 -6.45 -0.72 12.19
CA THR A 46 -7.60 0.19 12.34
C THR A 46 -8.91 -0.47 11.92
N LEU A 47 -8.88 -1.29 10.86
CA LEU A 47 -10.02 -2.07 10.38
C LEU A 47 -10.41 -3.16 11.38
N LEU A 48 -9.43 -3.90 11.91
CA LEU A 48 -9.63 -4.91 12.96
C LEU A 48 -10.27 -4.27 14.20
N LEU A 49 -9.77 -3.10 14.64
CA LEU A 49 -10.33 -2.38 15.78
C LEU A 49 -11.79 -1.97 15.54
N THR A 50 -12.09 -1.50 14.32
CA THR A 50 -13.45 -1.14 13.91
C THR A 50 -14.36 -2.36 13.88
N LEU A 51 -13.89 -3.48 13.31
CA LEU A 51 -14.60 -4.75 13.27
C LEU A 51 -14.84 -5.31 14.66
N LEU A 52 -13.88 -5.20 15.58
CA LEU A 52 -14.02 -5.65 16.96
C LEU A 52 -15.07 -4.81 17.71
N GLY A 53 -15.09 -3.49 17.49
CA GLY A 53 -16.15 -2.61 17.98
C GLY A 53 -17.53 -2.98 17.43
N LEU A 54 -17.61 -3.29 16.13
CA LEU A 54 -18.85 -3.73 15.48
C LEU A 54 -19.32 -5.10 15.97
N VAL A 55 -18.42 -6.06 16.19
CA VAL A 55 -18.73 -7.40 16.72
C VAL A 55 -19.38 -7.27 18.10
N PHE A 56 -18.84 -6.39 18.95
CA PHE A 56 -19.40 -6.11 20.27
C PHE A 56 -20.76 -5.40 20.18
N ALA A 57 -20.89 -4.38 19.32
CA ALA A 57 -22.14 -3.64 19.16
C ALA A 57 -23.28 -4.47 18.54
N THR A 58 -22.96 -5.43 17.66
CA THR A 58 -23.96 -6.17 16.84
C THR A 58 -24.24 -7.58 17.39
N ALA A 59 -23.82 -7.90 18.61
CA ALA A 59 -24.09 -9.17 19.29
C ALA A 59 -23.64 -10.45 18.52
N GLY A 60 -22.47 -10.42 17.86
CA GLY A 60 -21.80 -11.65 17.42
C GLY A 60 -22.43 -12.40 16.24
N ASN A 61 -22.80 -11.69 15.16
CA ASN A 61 -23.23 -12.33 13.91
C ASN A 61 -22.07 -13.08 13.22
N ILE A 62 -22.34 -14.30 12.72
CA ILE A 62 -21.35 -15.16 12.04
C ILE A 62 -20.61 -14.46 10.88
N HIS A 63 -21.30 -13.53 10.20
CA HIS A 63 -20.71 -12.70 9.15
C HIS A 63 -19.54 -11.84 9.66
N LEU A 64 -19.67 -11.24 10.86
CA LEU A 64 -18.62 -10.39 11.44
C LEU A 64 -17.42 -11.23 11.91
N ILE A 65 -17.66 -12.47 12.34
CA ILE A 65 -16.59 -13.42 12.66
C ILE A 65 -15.80 -13.78 11.39
N ALA A 66 -16.50 -14.06 10.28
CA ALA A 66 -15.86 -14.35 9.00
C ALA A 66 -15.02 -13.15 8.49
N LEU A 67 -15.55 -11.93 8.57
CA LEU A 67 -14.79 -10.72 8.19
C LEU A 67 -13.55 -10.53 9.06
N THR A 68 -13.64 -10.79 10.37
CA THR A 68 -12.49 -10.72 11.29
C THR A 68 -11.44 -11.79 10.99
N ALA A 69 -11.87 -13.00 10.62
CA ALA A 69 -10.95 -14.09 10.25
C ALA A 69 -10.20 -13.80 8.95
N ILE A 70 -10.89 -13.27 7.92
CA ILE A 70 -10.28 -12.90 6.65
C ILE A 70 -9.28 -11.74 6.85
N GLU A 71 -9.64 -10.76 7.68
CA GLU A 71 -8.74 -9.67 8.07
C GLU A 71 -7.45 -10.19 8.72
N LEU A 72 -7.54 -11.10 9.69
CA LEU A 72 -6.38 -11.73 10.33
C LEU A 72 -5.54 -12.56 9.34
N ALA A 73 -6.18 -13.31 8.44
CA ALA A 73 -5.48 -14.07 7.41
C ALA A 73 -4.71 -13.14 6.45
N LEU A 74 -5.30 -12.01 6.09
CA LEU A 74 -4.68 -11.01 5.22
C LEU A 74 -3.50 -10.32 5.93
N TRP A 75 -3.67 -9.95 7.21
CA TRP A 75 -2.61 -9.39 8.05
C TRP A 75 -1.44 -10.37 8.22
N ALA A 76 -1.72 -11.65 8.51
CA ALA A 76 -0.70 -12.69 8.61
C ALA A 76 0.07 -12.86 7.30
N SER A 77 -0.61 -12.81 6.15
CA SER A 77 0.02 -12.87 4.82
C SER A 77 0.99 -11.71 4.59
N VAL A 78 0.60 -10.48 4.95
CA VAL A 78 1.48 -9.30 4.86
C VAL A 78 2.68 -9.40 5.80
N LYS A 79 2.47 -9.80 7.06
CA LYS A 79 3.54 -9.99 8.05
C LYS A 79 4.54 -11.06 7.60
N TRP A 80 4.05 -12.16 7.04
CA TRP A 80 4.88 -13.21 6.48
C TRP A 80 5.64 -12.71 5.25
N PHE A 81 5.00 -11.98 4.35
CA PHE A 81 5.64 -11.37 3.19
C PHE A 81 6.76 -10.40 3.58
N VAL A 82 6.57 -9.55 4.61
CA VAL A 82 7.62 -8.67 5.14
C VAL A 82 8.78 -9.46 5.73
N TYR A 83 8.49 -10.51 6.50
CA TYR A 83 9.51 -11.39 7.07
C TYR A 83 10.32 -12.08 5.97
N GLU A 84 9.64 -12.62 4.96
CA GLU A 84 10.28 -13.27 3.83
C GLU A 84 11.11 -12.28 3.00
N LEU A 85 10.65 -11.04 2.78
CA LEU A 85 11.43 -10.01 2.10
C LEU A 85 12.70 -9.60 2.88
N LYS A 86 12.66 -9.59 4.21
CA LYS A 86 13.85 -9.33 5.04
C LYS A 86 14.84 -10.50 5.01
N ASN A 87 14.34 -11.71 4.79
CA ASN A 87 15.15 -12.91 4.67
C ASN A 87 15.57 -13.22 3.23
N ALA A 88 14.89 -12.64 2.23
CA ALA A 88 15.32 -12.62 0.85
C ALA A 88 16.61 -11.79 0.78
N PRO A 89 17.68 -12.30 0.14
CA PRO A 89 19.04 -11.83 0.33
C PRO A 89 19.24 -10.42 -0.23
N ILE A 90 19.08 -9.41 0.61
CA ILE A 90 19.57 -8.06 0.36
C ILE A 90 20.47 -7.70 1.55
N GLN A 91 21.78 -7.88 1.31
CA GLN A 91 22.95 -7.38 2.04
C GLN A 91 23.35 -8.27 3.24
N GLU A 92 24.53 -8.88 3.27
CA GLU A 92 25.83 -8.21 3.19
C GLU A 92 26.81 -9.04 2.34
N HIS A 93 27.24 -8.52 1.19
CA HIS A 93 28.56 -8.85 0.67
C HIS A 93 29.53 -7.99 1.50
N PRO A 94 30.29 -8.53 2.46
CA PRO A 94 31.41 -7.81 3.03
C PRO A 94 32.49 -7.72 1.94
N ASP A 95 32.33 -6.78 1.01
CA ASP A 95 33.43 -6.15 0.27
C ASP A 95 34.27 -5.33 1.26
N THR A 96 34.95 -6.04 2.15
CA THR A 96 36.12 -5.51 2.82
C THR A 96 37.26 -6.45 2.51
N THR A 97 37.89 -6.19 1.36
CA THR A 97 39.34 -6.07 1.30
C THR A 97 40.08 -7.08 2.16
N LYS A 98 40.10 -8.35 1.76
CA LYS A 98 41.20 -9.23 2.17
C LYS A 98 42.47 -8.77 1.46
N LYS A 99 43.16 -7.85 2.14
CA LYS A 99 44.60 -7.86 2.43
C LYS A 99 45.52 -8.16 1.24
N ASN A 100 46.01 -7.08 0.64
CA ASN A 100 47.40 -6.92 0.23
C ASN A 100 48.41 -7.75 1.06
N THR A 101 48.91 -8.85 0.49
CA THR A 101 50.29 -9.36 0.61
C THR A 101 50.45 -10.51 -0.37
#